data_AF-A0A1R3KKC7-F1
#
_entry.id   AF-A0A1R3KKC7-F1
#
_cell.length_a   1.000
_cell.length_b   1.000
_cell.length_c   1.000
_cell.angle_alpha   90.00
_cell.angle_beta   90.00
_cell.angle_gamma   90.00
#
_symmetry.space_group_name_H-M   'P 1'
#
loop_
_entity.id
_entity.type
_entity.pdbx_description
1 polymer ?
#
loop_
_entity_poly.entity_id
_entity_poly.type
_entity_poly.pdbx_seq_one_letter_code
_entity_poly.pdbx_strand_id
1 'polypeptide(L)'
;MNFHFAIIPILCSVLLPIAYSHEDNEQFLECNKTFNCGLIQEIGYPFWSIARPRYCGHGGLEFELICEDNQFPVINIKDQRFRVLNMTQPGIISIAPVDIWQNPCPQQFHNLSLTHHLFDFGTTIRNLSVFYGCPLLETDIPEENRFTCAAIYGNDIYAYYLDESLLRMHSSDLVDCNTSIILPVNQNELVQLLSGNDTIDDAWNKGFNVMYHKDIISCIACRNSGGVCGSNNTTLEFLCFCRDNPHPQFCQAPENTKQIIQDSDSPLPIFGEAFISVLTTEEISNFKNFWKHNIFHVASDFPYLEKEPKPKCLASSLPQLWYPFWNDDRPEVCKEEGFRLTKCEEPHPVINISGREFRVIHVNQVAYTMTIARDDLWGNICLDNPINITLGNPLSFSHTVRNLSFFYHCNATAMEITSFSPPIHIFECSQSQESISFYADEVLVRDNYQVFNESCRTSIQVQVNQSAFTEMIQSIEGPSKLQVGFDVIYNYIYDMLCSKCNSVGANCSSLSAQYPVCKPAGFRILENANYS
;
A
#
# COMPACT_ATOMS: atom_id res chain seq x y z
N MET A 1 -24.85 68.84 39.62
CA MET A 1 -25.84 67.77 39.84
C MET A 1 -25.75 66.84 38.64
N ASN A 2 -25.28 65.62 38.89
CA ASN A 2 -24.72 64.70 37.90
C ASN A 2 -25.80 64.09 36.99
N PHE A 3 -25.83 64.49 35.72
CA PHE A 3 -26.67 63.85 34.69
C PHE A 3 -25.88 62.97 33.70
N HIS A 4 -24.59 62.71 33.95
CA HIS A 4 -23.74 61.89 33.08
C HIS A 4 -23.51 60.45 33.56
N PHE A 5 -24.01 60.07 34.75
CA PHE A 5 -23.76 58.73 35.32
C PHE A 5 -24.82 57.66 35.01
N ALA A 6 -25.86 57.97 34.23
CA ALA A 6 -26.92 57.00 33.92
C ALA A 6 -26.91 56.46 32.49
N ILE A 7 -26.10 57.02 31.56
CA ILE A 7 -26.13 56.61 30.14
C ILE A 7 -25.13 55.48 29.84
N ILE A 8 -24.03 55.39 30.62
CA ILE A 8 -22.99 54.38 30.42
C ILE A 8 -23.45 52.93 30.77
N PRO A 9 -24.22 52.65 31.84
CA PRO A 9 -24.67 51.28 32.11
C PRO A 9 -25.81 50.82 31.18
N ILE A 10 -26.55 51.77 30.57
CA ILE A 10 -27.62 51.48 29.61
C ILE A 10 -27.03 51.17 28.22
N LEU A 11 -25.95 51.84 27.81
CA LEU A 11 -25.26 51.49 26.56
C LEU A 11 -24.53 50.13 26.65
N CYS A 12 -24.06 49.75 27.85
CA CYS A 12 -23.34 48.50 28.06
C CYS A 12 -24.26 47.27 28.18
N SER A 13 -25.55 47.46 28.44
CA SER A 13 -26.56 46.39 28.52
C SER A 13 -27.36 46.19 27.22
N VAL A 14 -27.25 47.11 26.25
CA VAL A 14 -27.93 47.01 24.94
C VAL A 14 -26.97 46.58 23.81
N LEU A 15 -25.65 46.60 24.03
CA LEU A 15 -24.63 46.10 23.09
C LEU A 15 -24.25 44.61 23.27
N LEU A 16 -24.89 43.90 24.20
CA LEU A 16 -24.84 42.43 24.33
C LEU A 16 -26.30 41.96 24.31
N PRO A 17 -26.84 41.60 23.13
CA PRO A 17 -26.61 40.25 22.65
C PRO A 17 -26.62 40.16 21.11
N ILE A 18 -25.46 40.33 20.45
CA ILE A 18 -25.17 39.60 19.21
C ILE A 18 -23.67 39.33 19.11
N ALA A 19 -23.07 38.78 20.17
CA ALA A 19 -22.10 37.73 19.88
C ALA A 19 -22.96 36.62 19.27
N TYR A 20 -23.04 36.56 17.95
CA TYR A 20 -23.49 35.36 17.27
C TYR A 20 -22.62 34.24 17.86
N SER A 21 -23.15 33.48 18.81
CA SER A 21 -22.66 32.13 19.03
C SER A 21 -22.94 31.45 17.71
N HIS A 22 -21.94 31.41 16.83
CA HIS A 22 -22.01 30.56 15.67
C HIS A 22 -22.19 29.17 16.27
N GLU A 23 -23.41 28.64 16.21
CA GLU A 23 -23.69 27.33 16.73
C GLU A 23 -22.86 26.38 15.87
N ASP A 24 -21.96 25.64 16.52
CA ASP A 24 -21.11 24.70 15.82
C ASP A 24 -22.01 23.77 15.02
N ASN A 25 -21.66 23.55 13.76
CA ASN A 25 -22.42 22.66 12.89
C ASN A 25 -22.70 21.31 13.59
N GLU A 26 -23.96 20.86 13.57
CA GLU A 26 -24.39 19.64 14.27
C GLU A 26 -23.59 18.41 13.82
N GLN A 27 -23.25 18.32 12.53
CA GLN A 27 -22.48 17.21 11.97
C GLN A 27 -21.03 17.26 12.44
N PHE A 28 -20.45 18.45 12.62
CA PHE A 28 -19.14 18.60 13.27
C PHE A 28 -19.18 18.05 14.70
N LEU A 29 -20.19 18.40 15.48
CA LEU A 29 -20.33 17.95 16.86
C LEU A 29 -20.59 16.44 16.98
N GLU A 30 -21.46 15.87 16.14
CA GLU A 30 -21.75 14.43 16.13
C GLU A 30 -20.54 13.63 15.64
N CYS A 31 -19.90 14.05 14.55
CA CYS A 31 -18.76 13.33 14.00
C CYS A 31 -17.49 13.52 14.82
N ASN A 32 -17.43 14.46 15.77
CA ASN A 32 -16.33 14.53 16.73
C ASN A 32 -16.39 13.42 17.81
N LYS A 33 -17.52 12.73 17.97
CA LYS A 33 -17.70 11.70 19.02
C LYS A 33 -17.25 10.32 18.57
N THR A 34 -16.25 9.73 19.20
CA THR A 34 -15.88 8.32 18.96
C THR A 34 -16.85 7.34 19.62
N PHE A 35 -16.75 6.06 19.28
CA PHE A 35 -17.45 4.97 19.97
C PHE A 35 -16.47 3.87 20.39
N ASN A 36 -16.91 3.01 21.31
CA ASN A 36 -16.09 1.96 21.89
C ASN A 36 -16.75 0.60 21.67
N CYS A 37 -15.94 -0.45 21.51
CA CYS A 37 -16.42 -1.82 21.43
C CYS A 37 -15.38 -2.79 22.03
N GLY A 38 -15.71 -3.38 23.18
CA GLY A 38 -14.81 -4.27 23.89
C GLY A 38 -13.47 -3.63 24.24
N LEU A 39 -12.36 -4.25 23.84
CA LEU A 39 -11.01 -3.72 24.09
C LEU A 39 -10.62 -2.58 23.12
N ILE A 40 -11.36 -2.40 22.03
CA ILE A 40 -11.08 -1.36 21.04
C ILE A 40 -11.87 -0.10 21.40
N GLN A 41 -11.14 0.93 21.80
CA GLN A 41 -11.67 2.21 22.25
C GLN A 41 -11.41 3.30 21.22
N GLU A 42 -12.12 4.42 21.33
CA GLU A 42 -11.92 5.63 20.52
C GLU A 42 -12.03 5.40 19.00
N ILE A 43 -12.95 4.51 18.60
CA ILE A 43 -13.19 4.21 17.19
C ILE A 43 -13.85 5.41 16.51
N GLY A 44 -13.22 5.87 15.43
CA GLY A 44 -13.66 7.02 14.63
C GLY A 44 -13.61 6.73 13.13
N TYR A 45 -13.57 7.80 12.33
CA TYR A 45 -13.48 7.70 10.86
C TYR A 45 -12.29 6.80 10.43
N PRO A 46 -12.46 5.92 9.42
CA PRO A 46 -13.59 5.79 8.50
C PRO A 46 -14.76 4.95 9.02
N PHE A 47 -14.66 4.39 10.22
CA PHE A 47 -15.68 3.49 10.75
C PHE A 47 -16.90 4.24 11.29
N TRP A 48 -18.05 3.59 11.16
CA TRP A 48 -19.31 4.04 11.70
C TRP A 48 -20.08 2.86 12.29
N SER A 49 -21.08 3.17 13.12
CA SER A 49 -21.88 2.15 13.81
C SER A 49 -23.25 2.74 14.21
N ILE A 50 -24.11 1.97 14.86
CA ILE A 50 -25.37 2.51 15.43
C ILE A 50 -25.08 3.65 16.43
N ALA A 51 -23.96 3.58 17.15
CA ALA A 51 -23.54 4.61 18.10
C ALA A 51 -22.90 5.85 17.44
N ARG A 52 -22.52 5.78 16.16
CA ARG A 52 -21.84 6.85 15.41
C ARG A 52 -22.40 6.92 14.00
N PRO A 53 -23.20 7.96 13.65
CA PRO A 53 -23.95 8.02 12.40
C PRO A 53 -23.12 7.70 11.16
N ARG A 54 -23.75 7.08 10.15
CA ARG A 54 -23.10 6.65 8.90
C ARG A 54 -22.32 7.78 8.21
N TYR A 55 -22.87 8.99 8.20
CA TYR A 55 -22.23 10.14 7.57
C TYR A 55 -20.95 10.60 8.32
N CYS A 56 -20.69 10.09 9.54
CA CYS A 56 -19.44 10.32 10.28
C CYS A 56 -18.35 9.28 10.00
N GLY A 57 -18.64 8.30 9.15
CA GLY A 57 -17.68 7.36 8.60
C GLY A 57 -17.53 7.54 7.08
N HIS A 58 -16.82 6.61 6.46
CA HIS A 58 -16.79 6.48 5.01
C HIS A 58 -18.16 5.99 4.53
N GLY A 59 -18.70 6.60 3.47
CA GLY A 59 -20.11 6.44 3.08
C GLY A 59 -20.52 5.02 2.66
N GLY A 60 -19.57 4.13 2.40
CA GLY A 60 -19.82 2.70 2.11
C GLY A 60 -20.32 1.89 3.31
N LEU A 61 -21.03 0.78 3.03
CA LEU A 61 -21.44 -0.20 4.05
C LEU A 61 -20.24 -1.00 4.57
N GLU A 62 -19.14 -1.03 3.81
CA GLU A 62 -17.95 -1.81 4.08
C GLU A 62 -17.13 -1.32 5.29
N PHE A 63 -17.47 -0.15 5.85
CA PHE A 63 -16.86 0.41 7.06
C PHE A 63 -17.82 0.41 8.26
N GLU A 64 -18.98 -0.24 8.14
CA GLU A 64 -19.86 -0.48 9.27
C GLU A 64 -19.20 -1.45 10.25
N LEU A 65 -19.19 -1.07 11.53
CA LEU A 65 -18.80 -1.96 12.63
C LEU A 65 -20.00 -2.29 13.49
N ILE A 66 -20.25 -3.59 13.64
CA ILE A 66 -21.27 -4.14 14.54
C ILE A 66 -20.57 -4.62 15.80
N CYS A 67 -20.91 -4.07 16.96
CA CYS A 67 -20.32 -4.50 18.22
C CYS A 67 -21.07 -5.72 18.77
N GLU A 68 -20.50 -6.92 18.60
CA GLU A 68 -21.12 -8.16 19.06
C GLU A 68 -20.72 -8.48 20.50
N ASP A 69 -21.72 -8.79 21.33
CA ASP A 69 -21.60 -9.14 22.75
C ASP A 69 -20.76 -8.17 23.59
N ASN A 70 -20.60 -6.93 23.10
CA ASN A 70 -19.73 -5.90 23.63
C ASN A 70 -18.25 -6.35 23.80
N GLN A 71 -17.80 -7.33 23.01
CA GLN A 71 -16.44 -7.91 23.10
C GLN A 71 -15.58 -7.57 21.89
N PHE A 72 -16.10 -7.77 20.67
CA PHE A 72 -15.36 -7.55 19.44
C PHE A 72 -16.20 -6.77 18.43
N PRO A 73 -15.64 -5.73 17.78
CA PRO A 73 -16.28 -5.16 16.61
C PRO A 73 -16.17 -6.16 15.45
N VAL A 74 -17.26 -6.31 14.71
CA VAL A 74 -17.34 -7.15 13.52
C VAL A 74 -17.53 -6.26 12.30
N ILE A 75 -16.70 -6.51 11.29
CA ILE A 75 -16.75 -5.86 9.98
C ILE A 75 -17.19 -6.86 8.92
N ASN A 76 -18.02 -6.39 7.99
CA ASN A 76 -18.43 -7.16 6.82
C ASN A 76 -17.64 -6.67 5.61
N ILE A 77 -16.84 -7.56 5.02
CA ILE A 77 -16.10 -7.29 3.79
C ILE A 77 -16.64 -8.24 2.74
N LYS A 78 -17.29 -7.69 1.70
CA LYS A 78 -18.16 -8.44 0.78
C LYS A 78 -19.23 -9.20 1.57
N ASP A 79 -19.29 -10.52 1.41
CA ASP A 79 -20.25 -11.41 2.06
C ASP A 79 -19.64 -12.16 3.26
N GLN A 80 -18.46 -11.75 3.72
CA GLN A 80 -17.72 -12.41 4.81
C GLN A 80 -17.63 -11.52 6.05
N ARG A 81 -17.71 -12.16 7.21
CA ARG A 81 -17.70 -11.52 8.52
C ARG A 81 -16.34 -11.70 9.19
N PHE A 82 -15.78 -10.62 9.71
CA PHE A 82 -14.51 -10.66 10.41
C PHE A 82 -14.59 -9.95 11.76
N ARG A 83 -14.02 -10.57 12.80
CA ARG A 83 -13.74 -9.89 14.06
C ARG A 83 -12.54 -8.96 13.86
N VAL A 84 -12.67 -7.72 14.28
CA VAL A 84 -11.54 -6.80 14.35
C VAL A 84 -10.85 -7.00 15.70
N LEU A 85 -9.61 -7.45 15.65
CA LEU A 85 -8.79 -7.78 16.82
C LEU A 85 -8.01 -6.57 17.32
N ASN A 86 -7.56 -5.73 16.39
CA ASN A 86 -6.79 -4.54 16.70
C ASN A 86 -6.97 -3.48 15.59
N MET A 87 -6.79 -2.21 15.95
CA MET A 87 -6.77 -1.08 15.03
C MET A 87 -5.53 -0.25 15.30
N THR A 88 -4.63 -0.16 14.32
CA THR A 88 -3.49 0.75 14.36
C THR A 88 -3.76 1.90 13.42
N GLN A 89 -4.02 3.08 13.99
CA GLN A 89 -4.23 4.28 13.19
C GLN A 89 -2.90 4.84 12.71
N PRO A 90 -2.87 5.40 11.48
CA PRO A 90 -3.89 5.36 10.44
C PRO A 90 -3.77 4.09 9.58
N GLY A 91 -4.92 3.57 9.14
CA GLY A 91 -4.97 2.72 7.95
C GLY A 91 -4.76 1.23 8.14
N ILE A 92 -4.61 0.69 9.36
CA ILE A 92 -4.41 -0.75 9.56
C ILE A 92 -5.41 -1.31 10.57
N ILE A 93 -6.06 -2.41 10.18
CA ILE A 93 -6.87 -3.25 11.07
C ILE A 93 -6.37 -4.69 11.02
N SER A 94 -6.33 -5.35 12.17
CA SER A 94 -6.07 -6.79 12.26
C SER A 94 -7.42 -7.48 12.36
N ILE A 95 -7.70 -8.40 11.44
CA ILE A 95 -9.00 -9.07 11.35
C ILE A 95 -8.86 -10.59 11.35
N ALA A 96 -9.84 -11.29 11.91
CA ALA A 96 -9.94 -12.75 11.89
C ALA A 96 -11.34 -13.19 11.42
N PRO A 97 -11.46 -14.21 10.54
CA PRO A 97 -12.76 -14.63 10.05
C PRO A 97 -13.60 -15.23 11.18
N VAL A 98 -14.88 -14.88 11.21
CA VAL A 98 -15.79 -15.34 12.28
C VAL A 98 -16.05 -16.85 12.19
N ASP A 99 -16.17 -17.38 10.97
CA ASP A 99 -16.63 -18.74 10.70
C ASP A 99 -15.62 -19.85 11.08
N ILE A 100 -14.34 -19.49 11.23
CA ILE A 100 -13.25 -20.42 11.57
C ILE A 100 -12.61 -20.12 12.93
N TRP A 101 -13.28 -19.29 13.73
CA TRP A 101 -12.78 -18.90 15.05
C TRP A 101 -12.90 -20.05 16.04
N GLN A 102 -11.78 -20.41 16.69
CA GLN A 102 -11.66 -21.55 17.62
C GLN A 102 -12.02 -22.92 17.03
N ASN A 103 -12.42 -23.00 15.76
CA ASN A 103 -12.74 -24.23 15.08
C ASN A 103 -12.30 -24.11 13.62
N PRO A 104 -11.28 -24.87 13.19
CA PRO A 104 -10.75 -24.74 11.85
C PRO A 104 -11.62 -25.40 10.77
N CYS A 105 -12.80 -25.91 11.14
CA CYS A 105 -13.72 -26.65 10.28
C CYS A 105 -15.02 -25.85 10.07
N PRO A 106 -15.06 -24.92 9.08
CA PRO A 106 -16.24 -24.11 8.82
C PRO A 106 -17.35 -24.94 8.18
N GLN A 107 -18.60 -24.48 8.33
CA GLN A 107 -19.74 -25.07 7.63
C GLN A 107 -19.79 -24.71 6.13
N GLN A 108 -19.22 -23.56 5.77
CA GLN A 108 -19.13 -23.10 4.40
C GLN A 108 -17.68 -22.73 4.06
N PHE A 109 -17.21 -23.22 2.92
CA PHE A 109 -15.84 -23.01 2.47
C PHE A 109 -15.82 -21.86 1.46
N HIS A 110 -15.19 -20.75 1.84
CA HIS A 110 -15.08 -19.57 0.99
C HIS A 110 -13.62 -19.12 0.93
N ASN A 111 -13.11 -18.90 -0.28
CA ASN A 111 -11.82 -18.21 -0.43
C ASN A 111 -11.94 -16.79 0.11
N LEU A 112 -10.97 -16.38 0.92
CA LEU A 112 -10.95 -15.02 1.45
C LEU A 112 -10.63 -14.04 0.32
N SER A 113 -11.51 -13.05 0.15
CA SER A 113 -11.35 -12.03 -0.88
C SER A 113 -11.71 -10.66 -0.32
N LEU A 114 -10.79 -9.70 -0.44
CA LEU A 114 -11.04 -8.33 -0.03
C LEU A 114 -11.74 -7.53 -1.14
N THR A 115 -12.42 -6.45 -0.77
CA THR A 115 -12.87 -5.44 -1.74
C THR A 115 -11.67 -4.57 -2.12
N HIS A 116 -10.99 -4.96 -3.21
CA HIS A 116 -9.93 -4.17 -3.84
C HIS A 116 -10.41 -2.71 -4.01
N HIS A 117 -9.51 -1.75 -3.79
CA HIS A 117 -9.75 -0.29 -3.70
C HIS A 117 -10.20 0.26 -2.33
N LEU A 118 -10.75 -0.56 -1.43
CA LEU A 118 -11.06 -0.16 -0.06
C LEU A 118 -10.09 -0.78 0.95
N PHE A 119 -9.79 -2.05 0.74
CA PHE A 119 -8.96 -2.87 1.61
C PHE A 119 -7.89 -3.62 0.80
N ASP A 120 -6.66 -3.62 1.31
CA ASP A 120 -5.53 -4.35 0.73
C ASP A 120 -4.80 -5.17 1.80
N PHE A 121 -4.18 -6.26 1.40
CA PHE A 121 -3.35 -7.06 2.30
C PHE A 121 -2.05 -6.34 2.62
N GLY A 122 -1.58 -6.45 3.87
CA GLY A 122 -0.23 -6.02 4.23
C GLY A 122 0.86 -6.82 3.51
N THR A 123 2.06 -6.24 3.37
CA THR A 123 3.19 -6.88 2.68
C THR A 123 3.71 -8.15 3.38
N THR A 124 3.40 -8.31 4.66
CA THR A 124 3.75 -9.46 5.49
C THR A 124 2.75 -10.61 5.41
N ILE A 125 1.69 -10.49 4.60
CA ILE A 125 0.70 -11.54 4.45
C ILE A 125 1.19 -12.60 3.47
N ARG A 126 0.93 -13.86 3.81
CA ARG A 126 1.24 -15.05 3.01
C ARG A 126 -0.03 -15.89 2.84
N ASN A 127 -0.07 -16.63 1.75
CA ASN A 127 -1.19 -17.53 1.46
C ASN A 127 -0.91 -18.91 2.08
N LEU A 128 -1.87 -19.40 2.85
CA LEU A 128 -1.91 -20.76 3.34
C LEU A 128 -3.05 -21.49 2.63
N SER A 129 -2.74 -22.60 1.96
CA SER A 129 -3.73 -23.43 1.28
C SER A 129 -4.18 -24.55 2.22
N VAL A 130 -5.48 -24.69 2.41
CA VAL A 130 -6.07 -25.67 3.32
C VAL A 130 -6.99 -26.58 2.53
N PHE A 131 -6.78 -27.88 2.64
CA PHE A 131 -7.52 -28.92 1.94
C PHE A 131 -8.32 -29.72 2.96
N TYR A 132 -9.61 -29.90 2.69
CA TYR A 132 -10.54 -30.61 3.56
C TYR A 132 -11.15 -31.80 2.83
N GLY A 133 -11.61 -32.81 3.57
CA GLY A 133 -12.21 -33.98 2.93
C GLY A 133 -11.19 -34.99 2.43
N CYS A 134 -9.96 -34.95 2.94
CA CYS A 134 -8.88 -35.75 2.40
C CYS A 134 -8.88 -37.17 3.01
N PRO A 135 -8.44 -38.19 2.26
CA PRO A 135 -8.09 -39.47 2.86
C PRO A 135 -6.86 -39.32 3.80
N LEU A 136 -6.59 -40.35 4.60
CA LEU A 136 -5.30 -40.43 5.28
C LEU A 136 -4.24 -40.69 4.22
N LEU A 137 -3.31 -39.75 4.06
CA LEU A 137 -2.29 -39.78 3.02
C LEU A 137 -1.02 -40.42 3.58
N GLU A 138 -0.51 -41.47 2.93
CA GLU A 138 0.84 -42.01 3.18
C GLU A 138 1.85 -41.19 2.36
N THR A 139 2.16 -39.97 2.83
CA THR A 139 2.98 -38.98 2.10
C THR A 139 4.04 -38.36 3.02
N ASP A 140 5.00 -37.65 2.42
CA ASP A 140 6.01 -36.89 3.17
C ASP A 140 5.49 -35.52 3.68
N ILE A 141 4.17 -35.27 3.62
CA ILE A 141 3.58 -34.09 4.26
C ILE A 141 3.79 -34.21 5.78
N PRO A 142 4.38 -33.21 6.45
CA PRO A 142 4.63 -33.27 7.89
C PRO A 142 3.35 -33.52 8.69
N GLU A 143 3.46 -34.29 9.79
CA GLU A 143 2.29 -34.63 10.61
C GLU A 143 1.65 -33.40 11.27
N GLU A 144 2.45 -32.37 11.53
CA GLU A 144 2.02 -31.10 12.11
C GLU A 144 1.06 -30.37 11.17
N ASN A 145 1.20 -30.57 9.85
CA ASN A 145 0.37 -29.99 8.80
C ASN A 145 -1.00 -30.65 8.65
N ARG A 146 -1.32 -31.64 9.48
CA ARG A 146 -2.55 -32.44 9.44
C ARG A 146 -3.43 -32.14 10.65
N PHE A 147 -4.72 -31.98 10.42
CA PHE A 147 -5.73 -31.90 11.47
C PHE A 147 -7.00 -32.65 11.06
N THR A 148 -7.94 -32.80 12.01
CA THR A 148 -9.20 -33.51 11.76
C THR A 148 -10.40 -32.60 11.98
N CYS A 149 -11.39 -32.77 11.12
CA CYS A 149 -12.71 -32.19 11.27
C CYS A 149 -13.71 -33.28 11.64
N ALA A 150 -14.48 -33.04 12.71
CA ALA A 150 -15.52 -33.95 13.14
C ALA A 150 -16.61 -34.05 12.06
N ALA A 151 -16.87 -35.26 11.57
CA ALA A 151 -17.98 -35.50 10.67
C ALA A 151 -19.30 -35.53 11.44
N ILE A 152 -20.35 -34.88 10.91
CA ILE A 152 -21.71 -34.93 11.51
C ILE A 152 -22.24 -36.38 11.50
N TYR A 153 -21.84 -37.18 10.51
CA TYR A 153 -22.12 -38.62 10.41
C TYR A 153 -20.92 -39.34 9.79
N GLY A 154 -20.20 -40.17 10.55
CA GLY A 154 -19.08 -40.99 10.05
C GLY A 154 -17.78 -40.87 10.85
N ASN A 155 -16.67 -41.29 10.24
CA ASN A 155 -15.33 -41.11 10.80
C ASN A 155 -14.86 -39.66 10.61
N ASP A 156 -13.95 -39.21 11.48
CA ASP A 156 -13.28 -37.92 11.34
C ASP A 156 -12.62 -37.79 9.97
N ILE A 157 -12.77 -36.61 9.39
CA ILE A 157 -12.26 -36.29 8.05
C ILE A 157 -10.93 -35.57 8.21
N TYR A 158 -9.91 -36.00 7.46
CA TYR A 158 -8.62 -35.34 7.49
C TYR A 158 -8.63 -34.05 6.68
N ALA A 159 -7.86 -33.09 7.17
CA ALA A 159 -7.54 -31.86 6.50
C ALA A 159 -6.04 -31.59 6.60
N TYR A 160 -5.49 -30.96 5.57
CA TYR A 160 -4.07 -30.60 5.49
C TYR A 160 -3.93 -29.13 5.16
N TYR A 161 -2.96 -28.46 5.76
CA TYR A 161 -2.61 -27.09 5.42
C TYR A 161 -1.17 -27.03 4.91
N LEU A 162 -0.94 -26.30 3.82
CA LEU A 162 0.35 -26.23 3.16
C LEU A 162 0.65 -24.78 2.78
N ASP A 163 1.91 -24.39 2.95
CA ASP A 163 2.41 -23.17 2.36
C ASP A 163 2.66 -23.37 0.86
N GLU A 164 3.07 -22.31 0.18
CA GLU A 164 3.30 -22.36 -1.27
C GLU A 164 4.41 -23.36 -1.66
N SER A 165 5.37 -23.62 -0.77
CA SER A 165 6.50 -24.52 -1.05
C SER A 165 6.10 -25.98 -0.96
N LEU A 166 5.46 -26.39 0.13
CA LEU A 166 4.96 -27.75 0.33
C LEU A 166 3.85 -28.11 -0.67
N LEU A 167 2.97 -27.14 -1.00
CA LEU A 167 1.90 -27.37 -1.97
C LEU A 167 2.44 -27.75 -3.35
N ARG A 168 3.58 -27.19 -3.77
CA ARG A 168 4.20 -27.54 -5.07
C ARG A 168 4.73 -28.97 -5.10
N MET A 169 5.21 -29.47 -3.97
CA MET A 169 5.75 -30.83 -3.87
C MET A 169 4.63 -31.87 -3.77
N HIS A 170 3.54 -31.54 -3.07
CA HIS A 170 2.47 -32.48 -2.72
C HIS A 170 1.15 -32.22 -3.43
N SER A 171 1.11 -31.38 -4.48
CA SER A 171 -0.15 -31.06 -5.17
C SER A 171 -0.84 -32.29 -5.75
N SER A 172 -0.08 -33.31 -6.17
CA SER A 172 -0.62 -34.58 -6.67
C SER A 172 -1.31 -35.40 -5.57
N ASP A 173 -0.83 -35.28 -4.34
CA ASP A 173 -1.30 -36.07 -3.21
C ASP A 173 -2.64 -35.54 -2.67
N LEU A 174 -2.95 -34.29 -2.99
CA LEU A 174 -4.13 -33.55 -2.50
C LEU A 174 -5.31 -33.59 -3.49
N VAL A 175 -5.18 -34.30 -4.61
CA VAL A 175 -6.21 -34.37 -5.68
C VAL A 175 -7.51 -35.02 -5.18
N ASP A 176 -7.39 -35.98 -4.26
CA ASP A 176 -8.54 -36.72 -3.71
C ASP A 176 -9.22 -35.99 -2.52
N CYS A 177 -8.79 -34.76 -2.20
CA CYS A 177 -9.46 -33.93 -1.21
C CYS A 177 -10.74 -33.30 -1.79
N ASN A 178 -11.80 -33.23 -0.98
CA ASN A 178 -13.11 -32.74 -1.44
C ASN A 178 -13.12 -31.24 -1.78
N THR A 179 -12.42 -30.41 -1.02
CA THR A 179 -12.43 -28.95 -1.20
C THR A 179 -11.14 -28.32 -0.70
N SER A 180 -10.81 -27.13 -1.22
CA SER A 180 -9.69 -26.34 -0.76
C SER A 180 -10.05 -24.86 -0.66
N ILE A 181 -9.42 -24.17 0.30
CA ILE A 181 -9.51 -22.73 0.48
C ILE A 181 -8.11 -22.14 0.64
N ILE A 182 -7.97 -20.87 0.28
CA ILE A 182 -6.76 -20.09 0.53
C ILE A 182 -7.06 -19.05 1.60
N LEU A 183 -6.24 -19.05 2.65
CA LEU A 183 -6.36 -18.13 3.78
C LEU A 183 -5.09 -17.26 3.90
N PRO A 184 -5.22 -15.92 3.95
CA PRO A 184 -4.15 -15.03 4.39
C PRO A 184 -3.73 -15.28 5.84
N VAL A 185 -2.43 -15.40 6.06
CA VAL A 185 -1.80 -15.51 7.38
C VAL A 185 -0.61 -14.56 7.44
N ASN A 186 -0.36 -13.94 8.59
CA ASN A 186 0.86 -13.16 8.79
C ASN A 186 2.10 -14.06 8.70
N GLN A 187 3.16 -13.59 8.04
CA GLN A 187 4.40 -14.38 7.82
C GLN A 187 4.98 -14.93 9.13
N ASN A 188 4.98 -14.14 10.21
CA ASN A 188 5.49 -14.61 11.50
C ASN A 188 4.65 -15.75 12.07
N GLU A 189 3.32 -15.68 11.95
CA GLU A 189 2.43 -16.74 12.42
C GLU A 189 2.54 -18.00 11.55
N LEU A 190 2.69 -17.82 10.23
CA LEU A 190 2.96 -18.94 9.32
C LEU A 190 4.24 -19.69 9.72
N VAL A 191 5.30 -18.98 10.12
CA VAL A 191 6.55 -19.61 10.60
C VAL A 191 6.31 -20.39 11.89
N GLN A 192 5.54 -19.85 12.84
CA GLN A 192 5.23 -20.57 14.09
C GLN A 192 4.40 -21.83 13.83
N LEU A 193 3.38 -21.70 12.98
CA LEU A 193 2.51 -22.79 12.56
C LEU A 193 3.31 -23.93 11.90
N LEU A 194 4.14 -23.62 10.89
CA LEU A 194 4.95 -24.61 10.19
C LEU A 194 6.06 -25.22 11.05
N SER A 195 6.42 -24.57 12.17
CA SER A 195 7.39 -25.11 13.14
C SER A 195 6.73 -26.01 14.21
N GLY A 196 5.40 -26.18 14.16
CA GLY A 196 4.64 -26.93 15.17
C GLY A 196 4.50 -26.22 16.52
N ASN A 197 4.85 -24.94 16.61
CA ASN A 197 4.71 -24.14 17.84
C ASN A 197 3.30 -23.58 18.04
N ASP A 198 2.49 -23.60 16.99
CA ASP A 198 1.15 -23.04 16.95
C ASP A 198 0.21 -24.04 16.26
N THR A 199 -1.08 -23.97 16.57
CA THR A 199 -2.10 -24.75 15.86
C THR A 199 -2.73 -23.91 14.76
N ILE A 200 -3.40 -24.58 13.82
CA ILE A 200 -4.06 -23.92 12.70
C ILE A 200 -5.16 -22.95 13.16
N ASP A 201 -5.90 -23.30 14.23
CA ASP A 201 -6.92 -22.43 14.81
C ASP A 201 -6.31 -21.24 15.54
N ASP A 202 -5.19 -21.41 16.25
CA ASP A 202 -4.48 -20.29 16.88
C ASP A 202 -3.94 -19.30 15.84
N ALA A 203 -3.32 -19.80 14.76
CA ALA A 203 -2.82 -18.97 13.66
C ALA A 203 -3.94 -18.12 13.03
N TRP A 204 -5.16 -18.67 12.90
CA TRP A 204 -6.32 -17.95 12.38
C TRP A 204 -6.95 -16.99 13.39
N ASN A 205 -7.00 -17.37 14.66
CA ASN A 205 -7.51 -16.52 15.75
C ASN A 205 -6.64 -15.27 15.95
N LYS A 206 -5.33 -15.35 15.65
CA LYS A 206 -4.44 -14.17 15.63
C LYS A 206 -4.69 -13.25 14.44
N GLY A 207 -5.36 -13.75 13.40
CA GLY A 207 -5.79 -12.98 12.25
C GLY A 207 -4.67 -12.47 11.35
N PHE A 208 -5.03 -11.56 10.46
CA PHE A 208 -4.14 -10.95 9.49
C PHE A 208 -4.39 -9.44 9.38
N ASN A 209 -3.34 -8.71 8.99
CA ASN A 209 -3.41 -7.27 8.83
C ASN A 209 -3.97 -6.90 7.46
N VAL A 210 -4.99 -6.05 7.48
CA VAL A 210 -5.61 -5.43 6.32
C VAL A 210 -5.42 -3.93 6.43
N MET A 211 -5.00 -3.34 5.32
CA MET A 211 -4.86 -1.92 5.17
C MET A 211 -6.13 -1.33 4.56
N TYR A 212 -6.59 -0.19 5.06
CA TYR A 212 -7.61 0.62 4.40
C TYR A 212 -6.99 1.94 3.94
N HIS A 213 -7.31 2.39 2.73
CA HIS A 213 -6.61 3.50 2.09
C HIS A 213 -7.50 4.70 1.76
N LYS A 214 -8.81 4.48 1.66
CA LYS A 214 -9.73 5.48 1.14
C LYS A 214 -9.90 6.65 2.10
N ASP A 215 -9.75 7.87 1.56
CA ASP A 215 -9.95 9.15 2.23
C ASP A 215 -9.09 9.44 3.47
N ILE A 216 -8.10 8.60 3.80
CA ILE A 216 -7.17 8.83 4.92
C ILE A 216 -6.48 10.18 4.78
N ILE A 217 -5.97 10.46 3.59
CA ILE A 217 -5.26 11.70 3.28
C ILE A 217 -6.18 12.92 3.44
N SER A 218 -7.37 12.86 2.83
CA SER A 218 -8.38 13.92 2.94
C SER A 218 -8.79 14.15 4.40
N CYS A 219 -8.91 13.08 5.17
CA CYS A 219 -9.25 13.14 6.59
C CYS A 219 -8.14 13.82 7.41
N ILE A 220 -6.87 13.51 7.14
CA ILE A 220 -5.74 14.19 7.78
C ILE A 220 -5.76 15.68 7.47
N ALA A 221 -5.98 16.07 6.21
CA ALA A 221 -6.09 17.47 5.80
C ALA A 221 -7.20 18.20 6.56
N CYS A 222 -8.39 17.57 6.64
CA CYS A 222 -9.53 18.08 7.38
C CYS A 222 -9.22 18.30 8.86
N ARG A 223 -8.66 17.29 9.54
CA ARG A 223 -8.29 17.39 10.97
C ARG A 223 -7.27 18.49 11.23
N ASN A 224 -6.28 18.64 10.34
CA ASN A 224 -5.26 19.69 10.44
C ASN A 224 -5.84 21.10 10.27
N SER A 225 -6.94 21.24 9.52
CA SER A 225 -7.69 22.50 9.42
C SER A 225 -8.66 22.76 10.57
N GLY A 226 -8.72 21.87 11.57
CA GLY A 226 -9.63 21.97 12.72
C GLY A 226 -11.02 21.38 12.48
N GLY A 227 -11.21 20.62 11.40
CA GLY A 227 -12.45 19.91 11.08
C GLY A 227 -12.46 18.44 11.52
N VAL A 228 -13.57 17.77 11.23
CA VAL A 228 -13.77 16.34 11.48
C VAL A 228 -14.25 15.63 10.23
N CYS A 229 -13.67 14.46 9.98
CA CYS A 229 -13.89 13.69 8.77
C CYS A 229 -15.28 13.03 8.75
N GLY A 230 -15.88 12.99 7.58
CA GLY A 230 -17.10 12.26 7.32
C GLY A 230 -17.38 12.12 5.84
N SER A 231 -18.64 11.86 5.50
CA SER A 231 -19.09 11.69 4.14
C SER A 231 -20.50 12.23 3.95
N ASN A 232 -20.82 12.54 2.70
CA ASN A 232 -22.18 12.89 2.31
C ASN A 232 -23.07 11.65 2.38
N ASN A 233 -24.20 11.74 3.07
CA ASN A 233 -25.11 10.61 3.26
C ASN A 233 -25.77 10.09 1.97
N THR A 234 -25.81 10.91 0.91
CA THR A 234 -26.40 10.57 -0.39
C THR A 234 -25.35 10.22 -1.44
N THR A 235 -24.32 11.06 -1.61
CA THR A 235 -23.29 10.83 -2.65
C THR A 235 -22.18 9.89 -2.20
N LEU A 236 -22.07 9.64 -0.89
CA LEU A 236 -21.00 8.87 -0.24
C LEU A 236 -19.59 9.46 -0.40
N GLU A 237 -19.49 10.68 -0.94
CA GLU A 237 -18.23 11.40 -1.12
C GLU A 237 -17.72 11.93 0.22
N PHE A 238 -16.39 12.02 0.35
CA PHE A 238 -15.73 12.59 1.51
C PHE A 238 -16.17 14.03 1.76
N LEU A 239 -16.37 14.37 3.04
CA LEU A 239 -16.59 15.73 3.51
C LEU A 239 -15.75 16.00 4.75
N CYS A 240 -15.30 17.24 4.87
CA CYS A 240 -14.75 17.79 6.09
C CYS A 240 -15.83 18.60 6.80
N PHE A 241 -16.37 18.08 7.90
CA PHE A 241 -17.27 18.84 8.74
C PHE A 241 -16.47 19.86 9.54
N CYS A 242 -16.84 21.13 9.44
CA CYS A 242 -16.20 22.24 10.14
C CYS A 242 -17.22 22.93 11.04
N ARG A 243 -16.75 23.74 11.99
CA ARG A 243 -17.63 24.47 12.92
C ARG A 243 -18.64 25.37 12.21
N ASP A 244 -18.27 25.90 11.05
CA ASP A 244 -19.14 26.66 10.17
C ASP A 244 -20.03 25.74 9.34
N ASN A 245 -19.50 25.15 8.27
CA ASN A 245 -20.24 24.33 7.31
C ASN A 245 -19.36 23.17 6.81
N PRO A 246 -19.96 22.10 6.26
CA PRO A 246 -19.20 21.05 5.60
C PRO A 246 -18.46 21.59 4.38
N HIS A 247 -17.17 21.31 4.26
CA HIS A 247 -16.33 21.64 3.11
C HIS A 247 -15.83 20.36 2.42
N PRO A 248 -15.49 20.39 1.13
CA PRO A 248 -15.08 19.19 0.41
C PRO A 248 -13.82 18.51 0.96
N GLN A 249 -12.89 19.25 1.59
CA GLN A 249 -11.55 18.72 1.93
C GLN A 249 -10.99 19.25 3.25
N PHE A 250 -11.13 20.54 3.53
CA PHE A 250 -10.60 21.19 4.73
C PHE A 250 -11.42 22.44 5.06
N CYS A 251 -11.32 22.91 6.30
CA CYS A 251 -11.99 24.12 6.77
C CYS A 251 -11.29 25.38 6.26
N GLN A 252 -12.08 26.37 5.86
CA GLN A 252 -11.57 27.69 5.45
C GLN A 252 -11.11 28.47 6.68
N ALA A 253 -10.03 29.25 6.53
CA ALA A 253 -9.60 30.15 7.60
C ALA A 253 -10.64 31.28 7.80
N PRO A 254 -10.93 31.70 9.03
CA PRO A 254 -11.84 32.82 9.27
C PRO A 254 -11.35 34.10 8.56
N GLU A 255 -12.28 34.81 7.91
CA GLU A 255 -12.00 35.92 6.98
C GLU A 255 -11.12 37.05 7.58
N ASN A 256 -11.08 37.18 8.91
CA ASN A 256 -10.27 38.17 9.63
C ASN A 256 -8.75 37.93 9.54
N THR A 257 -8.29 36.80 8.99
CA THR A 257 -6.86 36.51 8.80
C THR A 257 -6.31 37.07 7.49
N LYS A 258 -7.18 37.44 6.53
CA LYS A 258 -6.77 37.99 5.23
C LYS A 258 -6.20 39.42 5.30
N GLN A 259 -6.49 40.16 6.37
CA GLN A 259 -6.02 41.55 6.53
C GLN A 259 -4.59 41.69 7.08
N ILE A 260 -3.97 40.64 7.63
CA ILE A 260 -2.61 40.74 8.20
C ILE A 260 -1.52 40.49 7.15
N ILE A 261 -1.86 40.01 5.94
CA ILE A 261 -0.89 39.66 4.89
C ILE A 261 -0.85 40.71 3.75
N GLN A 262 -1.75 41.70 3.73
CA GLN A 262 -1.81 42.71 2.65
C GLN A 262 -1.15 44.06 2.96
N ASP A 263 -0.72 44.34 4.20
CA ASP A 263 -0.08 45.62 4.57
C ASP A 263 1.38 45.43 5.02
N SER A 264 2.27 45.03 4.10
CA SER A 264 3.72 45.12 4.31
C SER A 264 4.43 45.97 3.25
N ASP A 265 3.86 47.13 2.93
CA ASP A 265 4.58 48.24 2.28
C ASP A 265 4.53 49.49 3.18
N SER A 266 5.19 49.42 4.33
CA SER A 266 5.70 50.65 4.98
C SER A 266 6.92 50.35 5.87
N PRO A 267 7.98 51.18 5.82
CA PRO A 267 9.20 50.95 6.59
C PRO A 267 9.08 51.65 7.95
N LEU A 268 9.38 50.96 9.06
CA LEU A 268 9.78 51.54 10.37
C LEU A 268 10.17 50.43 11.39
N PRO A 269 10.86 50.74 12.50
CA PRO A 269 12.28 50.45 12.71
C PRO A 269 12.58 49.28 13.67
N ILE A 270 13.79 48.74 13.49
CA ILE A 270 14.71 48.04 14.42
C ILE A 270 14.19 47.83 15.85
N PHE A 271 14.03 46.56 16.26
CA PHE A 271 14.77 45.92 17.36
C PHE A 271 14.47 44.41 17.42
N GLY A 272 15.51 43.57 17.28
CA GLY A 272 15.48 42.16 17.66
C GLY A 272 15.84 41.18 16.54
N GLU A 273 17.12 41.14 16.16
CA GLU A 273 17.67 40.05 15.33
C GLU A 273 17.60 38.71 16.05
N ALA A 274 17.05 37.69 15.38
CA ALA A 274 17.52 36.30 15.49
C ALA A 274 17.29 35.60 14.15
N PHE A 275 18.38 35.39 13.44
CA PHE A 275 18.57 34.57 12.24
C PHE A 275 17.57 33.43 12.04
N ILE A 276 16.89 33.39 10.89
CA ILE A 276 16.77 32.17 10.08
C ILE A 276 17.17 32.49 8.64
N SER A 277 18.24 31.83 8.23
CA SER A 277 18.94 31.91 6.97
C SER A 277 18.16 31.30 5.81
N VAL A 278 18.11 32.06 4.71
CA VAL A 278 18.29 31.64 3.32
C VAL A 278 17.56 30.36 2.88
N LEU A 279 16.32 30.53 2.44
CA LEU A 279 15.86 29.91 1.20
C LEU A 279 15.51 31.08 0.27
N THR A 280 15.91 31.01 -0.99
CA THR A 280 15.44 31.95 -2.00
C THR A 280 13.91 31.87 -2.07
N THR A 281 13.23 32.97 -2.40
CA THR A 281 11.76 32.98 -2.61
C THR A 281 11.30 31.89 -3.59
N GLU A 282 12.17 31.47 -4.49
CA GLU A 282 11.97 30.42 -5.47
C GLU A 282 12.01 29.01 -4.87
N GLU A 283 12.97 28.70 -3.99
CA GLU A 283 13.05 27.40 -3.29
C GLU A 283 11.86 27.17 -2.36
N ILE A 284 11.42 28.22 -1.65
CA ILE A 284 10.21 28.16 -0.80
C ILE A 284 8.97 27.94 -1.65
N SER A 285 8.86 28.60 -2.81
CA SER A 285 7.74 28.44 -3.73
C SER A 285 7.68 27.03 -4.32
N ASN A 286 8.82 26.51 -4.80
CA ASN A 286 8.94 25.17 -5.34
C ASN A 286 8.63 24.10 -4.29
N PHE A 287 9.11 24.30 -3.05
CA PHE A 287 8.82 23.41 -1.93
C PHE A 287 7.34 23.42 -1.53
N LYS A 288 6.70 24.60 -1.48
CA LYS A 288 5.25 24.72 -1.24
C LYS A 288 4.43 24.03 -2.34
N ASN A 289 4.85 24.15 -3.60
CA ASN A 289 4.20 23.47 -4.72
C ASN A 289 4.36 21.95 -4.65
N PHE A 290 5.55 21.45 -4.30
CA PHE A 290 5.82 20.03 -4.11
C PHE A 290 4.87 19.40 -3.09
N TRP A 291 4.76 19.96 -1.88
CA TRP A 291 3.90 19.41 -0.82
C TRP A 291 2.41 19.50 -1.17
N LYS A 292 1.98 20.56 -1.87
CA LYS A 292 0.59 20.77 -2.27
C LYS A 292 0.11 19.78 -3.36
N HIS A 293 1.02 19.22 -4.17
CA HIS A 293 0.67 18.40 -5.34
C HIS A 293 1.11 16.92 -5.24
N ASN A 294 2.04 16.58 -4.36
CA ASN A 294 2.58 15.21 -4.20
C ASN A 294 2.03 14.46 -2.97
N ILE A 295 1.34 15.17 -2.08
CA ILE A 295 0.45 14.60 -1.07
C ILE A 295 -0.92 15.17 -1.42
N PHE A 296 -1.88 14.31 -1.77
CA PHE A 296 -3.22 14.80 -2.05
C PHE A 296 -3.67 15.70 -0.89
N HIS A 297 -4.05 16.93 -1.20
CA HIS A 297 -4.65 17.90 -0.27
C HIS A 297 -3.86 18.23 0.99
N VAL A 298 -2.80 19.01 0.86
CA VAL A 298 -2.37 19.86 1.99
C VAL A 298 -3.36 21.02 2.12
N ALA A 299 -3.98 21.10 3.30
CA ALA A 299 -4.86 22.17 3.74
C ALA A 299 -4.23 23.56 3.56
N SER A 300 -4.97 24.47 2.93
CA SER A 300 -5.01 25.94 3.13
C SER A 300 -5.24 26.73 1.82
N ASP A 301 -6.08 27.74 1.96
CA ASP A 301 -6.52 28.72 0.96
C ASP A 301 -5.38 29.34 0.13
N PHE A 302 -5.42 29.20 -1.20
CA PHE A 302 -4.72 30.13 -2.11
C PHE A 302 -5.55 30.31 -3.40
N PRO A 303 -6.24 31.46 -3.57
CA PRO A 303 -6.73 31.87 -4.88
C PRO A 303 -5.53 32.29 -5.72
N TYR A 304 -5.49 31.81 -6.97
CA TYR A 304 -4.36 31.86 -7.91
C TYR A 304 -3.27 30.84 -7.61
N LEU A 305 -3.25 29.74 -8.35
CA LEU A 305 -2.05 28.97 -8.73
C LEU A 305 -2.44 27.94 -9.81
N GLU A 306 -1.69 27.93 -10.90
CA GLU A 306 -1.87 27.04 -12.05
C GLU A 306 -1.59 25.58 -11.67
N LYS A 307 -2.34 24.64 -12.28
CA LYS A 307 -2.13 23.19 -12.13
C LYS A 307 -0.70 22.85 -12.54
N GLU A 308 0.14 22.37 -11.63
CA GLU A 308 1.43 21.81 -12.03
C GLU A 308 1.23 20.66 -13.05
N PRO A 309 2.06 20.59 -14.11
CA PRO A 309 1.96 19.53 -15.10
C PRO A 309 2.42 18.19 -14.49
N LYS A 310 1.48 17.26 -14.32
CA LYS A 310 1.82 15.85 -14.09
C LYS A 310 2.61 15.32 -15.29
N PRO A 311 3.61 14.43 -15.13
CA PRO A 311 4.31 13.80 -16.25
C PRO A 311 3.29 13.23 -17.24
N LYS A 312 3.33 13.73 -18.48
CA LYS A 312 2.41 13.33 -19.55
C LYS A 312 3.14 12.32 -20.43
N CYS A 313 2.73 11.07 -20.37
CA CYS A 313 3.15 10.06 -21.34
C CYS A 313 1.97 9.81 -22.28
N LEU A 314 1.84 10.71 -23.26
CA LEU A 314 0.67 10.88 -24.14
C LEU A 314 0.36 9.63 -24.98
N ALA A 315 1.35 8.79 -25.24
CA ALA A 315 1.20 7.55 -26.00
C ALA A 315 0.94 6.31 -25.12
N SER A 316 1.04 6.43 -23.80
CA SER A 316 0.89 5.32 -22.86
C SER A 316 -0.55 5.19 -22.36
N SER A 317 -0.98 3.97 -22.05
CA SER A 317 -2.26 3.68 -21.37
C SER A 317 -2.19 3.93 -19.86
N LEU A 318 -1.07 4.43 -19.34
CA LEU A 318 -0.87 4.60 -17.91
C LEU A 318 -1.75 5.74 -17.35
N PRO A 319 -2.24 5.61 -16.10
CA PRO A 319 -2.94 6.69 -15.44
C PRO A 319 -2.02 7.91 -15.28
N GLN A 320 -2.61 9.09 -15.06
CA GLN A 320 -1.85 10.32 -14.89
C GLN A 320 -0.85 10.18 -13.71
N LEU A 321 0.45 10.12 -14.00
CA LEU A 321 1.43 9.77 -12.98
C LEU A 321 1.72 10.94 -12.02
N TRP A 322 1.77 10.65 -10.72
CA TRP A 322 2.18 11.57 -9.64
C TRP A 322 3.55 11.18 -9.09
N TYR A 323 4.06 11.94 -8.13
CA TYR A 323 5.31 11.60 -7.42
C TYR A 323 5.24 10.16 -6.88
N PRO A 324 6.33 9.37 -6.96
CA PRO A 324 7.71 9.76 -7.28
C PRO A 324 8.06 9.87 -8.78
N PHE A 325 7.14 9.59 -9.69
CA PHE A 325 7.41 9.59 -11.14
C PHE A 325 7.62 11.00 -11.70
N TRP A 326 8.64 11.17 -12.54
CA TRP A 326 8.97 12.45 -13.17
C TRP A 326 9.62 12.30 -14.56
N ASN A 327 9.58 13.37 -15.34
CA ASN A 327 10.29 13.54 -16.61
C ASN A 327 11.00 14.91 -16.63
N ASP A 328 11.74 15.23 -17.68
CA ASP A 328 12.57 16.44 -17.72
C ASP A 328 11.78 17.75 -17.61
N ASP A 329 10.46 17.72 -17.83
CA ASP A 329 9.54 18.85 -17.69
C ASP A 329 9.21 19.22 -16.22
N ARG A 330 9.65 18.42 -15.24
CA ARG A 330 9.35 18.64 -13.81
C ARG A 330 10.45 19.43 -13.08
N PRO A 331 10.07 20.29 -12.10
CA PRO A 331 11.02 20.93 -11.19
C PRO A 331 11.90 19.93 -10.45
N GLU A 332 13.12 20.33 -10.09
CA GLU A 332 14.12 19.49 -9.41
C GLU A 332 13.64 18.90 -8.07
N VAL A 333 12.80 19.64 -7.35
CA VAL A 333 12.18 19.17 -6.10
C VAL A 333 11.24 17.98 -6.33
N CYS A 334 10.67 17.82 -7.53
CA CYS A 334 9.78 16.70 -7.86
C CYS A 334 10.55 15.48 -8.42
N LYS A 335 11.88 15.56 -8.50
CA LYS A 335 12.72 14.47 -9.03
C LYS A 335 13.12 13.52 -7.90
N GLU A 336 12.86 12.24 -8.14
CA GLU A 336 13.27 11.12 -7.29
C GLU A 336 14.12 10.14 -8.10
N GLU A 337 15.29 9.77 -7.59
CA GLU A 337 16.14 8.81 -8.29
C GLU A 337 15.45 7.45 -8.43
N GLY A 338 15.64 6.80 -9.58
CA GLY A 338 14.95 5.54 -9.89
C GLY A 338 13.54 5.70 -10.47
N PHE A 339 13.00 6.92 -10.55
CA PHE A 339 11.64 7.18 -11.05
C PHE A 339 11.58 8.10 -12.28
N ARG A 340 12.72 8.31 -12.94
CA ARG A 340 12.79 9.11 -14.18
C ARG A 340 12.24 8.33 -15.36
N LEU A 341 11.25 8.92 -16.02
CA LEU A 341 10.68 8.45 -17.28
C LEU A 341 11.36 9.15 -18.46
N THR A 342 11.83 8.38 -19.44
CA THR A 342 12.68 8.89 -20.53
C THR A 342 12.10 8.70 -21.93
N LYS A 343 11.38 7.59 -22.20
CA LYS A 343 10.76 7.29 -23.51
C LYS A 343 9.23 7.25 -23.41
N CYS A 344 8.59 8.42 -23.20
CA CYS A 344 7.14 8.52 -22.95
C CYS A 344 6.24 8.53 -24.19
N GLU A 345 6.83 8.42 -25.38
CA GLU A 345 6.14 8.40 -26.67
C GLU A 345 5.80 6.99 -27.17
N GLU A 346 6.25 5.96 -26.44
CA GLU A 346 5.96 4.55 -26.74
C GLU A 346 4.75 4.05 -25.90
N PRO A 347 4.07 2.96 -26.33
CA PRO A 347 2.95 2.38 -25.57
C PRO A 347 3.32 1.99 -24.13
N HIS A 348 4.58 1.56 -23.94
CA HIS A 348 5.17 1.26 -22.63
C HIS A 348 6.34 2.22 -22.38
N PRO A 349 6.19 3.21 -21.48
CA PRO A 349 7.24 4.17 -21.22
C PRO A 349 8.43 3.51 -20.54
N VAL A 350 9.62 4.05 -20.78
CA VAL A 350 10.87 3.53 -20.18
C VAL A 350 11.25 4.33 -18.93
N ILE A 351 11.45 3.60 -17.83
CA ILE A 351 11.95 4.09 -16.54
C ILE A 351 13.42 3.68 -16.35
N ASN A 352 14.22 4.58 -15.78
CA ASN A 352 15.60 4.26 -15.41
C ASN A 352 15.71 3.97 -13.90
N ILE A 353 16.12 2.75 -13.57
CA ILE A 353 16.32 2.29 -12.19
C ILE A 353 17.78 1.85 -12.05
N SER A 354 18.53 2.48 -11.14
CA SER A 354 19.94 2.16 -10.87
C SER A 354 20.82 2.10 -12.14
N GLY A 355 20.55 2.99 -13.11
CA GLY A 355 21.28 3.05 -14.38
C GLY A 355 20.83 2.04 -15.44
N ARG A 356 19.73 1.31 -15.22
CA ARG A 356 19.18 0.32 -16.15
C ARG A 356 17.80 0.73 -16.64
N GLU A 357 17.50 0.42 -17.90
CA GLU A 357 16.24 0.75 -18.54
C GLU A 357 15.22 -0.39 -18.37
N PHE A 358 14.01 -0.03 -17.97
CA PHE A 358 12.88 -0.93 -17.85
C PHE A 358 11.66 -0.34 -18.53
N ARG A 359 10.84 -1.17 -19.16
CA ARG A 359 9.52 -0.79 -19.66
C ARG A 359 8.50 -0.89 -18.56
N VAL A 360 7.75 0.18 -18.35
CA VAL A 360 6.63 0.21 -17.41
C VAL A 360 5.39 -0.35 -18.09
N ILE A 361 4.92 -1.50 -17.61
CA ILE A 361 3.73 -2.18 -18.14
C ILE A 361 2.49 -1.65 -17.43
N HIS A 362 2.54 -1.58 -16.11
CA HIS A 362 1.43 -1.17 -15.26
C HIS A 362 1.93 -0.43 -14.02
N VAL A 363 1.15 0.52 -13.52
CA VAL A 363 1.45 1.22 -12.26
C VAL A 363 0.17 1.27 -11.43
N ASN A 364 0.24 0.72 -10.22
CA ASN A 364 -0.77 0.90 -9.19
C ASN A 364 -0.23 1.88 -8.14
N GLN A 365 -0.67 3.12 -8.27
CA GLN A 365 -0.23 4.23 -7.43
C GLN A 365 -0.78 4.21 -6.01
N VAL A 366 -1.87 3.48 -5.78
CA VAL A 366 -2.48 3.38 -4.44
C VAL A 366 -1.75 2.31 -3.63
N ALA A 367 -1.40 1.20 -4.27
CA ALA A 367 -0.65 0.11 -3.66
C ALA A 367 0.87 0.35 -3.62
N TYR A 368 1.35 1.45 -4.22
CA TYR A 368 2.77 1.74 -4.41
C TYR A 368 3.51 0.58 -5.08
N THR A 369 2.89 0.03 -6.11
CA THR A 369 3.45 -1.05 -6.91
C THR A 369 3.47 -0.68 -8.39
N MET A 370 4.43 -1.24 -9.10
CA MET A 370 4.51 -1.13 -10.56
C MET A 370 5.01 -2.44 -11.15
N THR A 371 4.46 -2.81 -12.29
CA THR A 371 4.96 -3.94 -13.08
C THR A 371 5.90 -3.40 -14.14
N ILE A 372 7.15 -3.83 -14.09
CA ILE A 372 8.19 -3.43 -15.04
C ILE A 372 8.78 -4.66 -15.75
N ALA A 373 9.23 -4.47 -16.98
CA ALA A 373 9.95 -5.48 -17.75
C ALA A 373 11.31 -4.95 -18.16
N ARG A 374 12.30 -5.84 -18.24
CA ARG A 374 13.66 -5.50 -18.70
C ARG A 374 13.61 -5.03 -20.16
N ASP A 375 14.07 -3.80 -20.42
CA ASP A 375 14.06 -3.25 -21.79
C ASP A 375 15.08 -3.98 -22.69
N ASP A 376 16.18 -4.45 -22.12
CA ASP A 376 17.24 -5.16 -22.86
C ASP A 376 16.86 -6.58 -23.28
N LEU A 377 15.90 -7.19 -22.59
CA LEU A 377 15.31 -8.48 -22.98
C LEU A 377 14.00 -8.32 -23.78
N TRP A 378 13.57 -7.07 -24.00
CA TRP A 378 12.32 -6.75 -24.68
C TRP A 378 12.46 -6.93 -26.18
N GLY A 379 11.99 -8.07 -26.68
CA GLY A 379 11.98 -8.37 -28.12
C GLY A 379 13.18 -9.16 -28.65
N ASN A 380 14.22 -9.35 -27.82
CA ASN A 380 15.32 -10.28 -28.07
C ASN A 380 15.89 -10.76 -26.73
N ILE A 381 16.01 -12.07 -26.54
CA ILE A 381 16.54 -12.66 -25.29
C ILE A 381 18.07 -12.91 -25.33
N CYS A 382 18.69 -12.71 -26.48
CA CYS A 382 20.13 -12.87 -26.68
C CYS A 382 20.88 -11.58 -26.34
N LEU A 383 21.50 -11.58 -25.17
CA LEU A 383 22.28 -10.44 -24.66
C LEU A 383 23.77 -10.63 -24.96
N ASP A 384 24.42 -9.60 -25.50
CA ASP A 384 25.88 -9.61 -25.73
C ASP A 384 26.68 -9.61 -24.42
N ASN A 385 26.18 -8.87 -23.41
CA ASN A 385 26.79 -8.75 -22.09
C ASN A 385 25.69 -8.88 -21.02
N PRO A 386 25.25 -10.11 -20.71
CA PRO A 386 24.19 -10.35 -19.75
C PRO A 386 24.66 -9.96 -18.35
N ILE A 387 23.81 -9.20 -17.66
CA ILE A 387 24.05 -8.73 -16.30
C ILE A 387 22.87 -9.06 -15.39
N ASN A 388 23.19 -9.34 -14.13
CA ASN A 388 22.20 -9.38 -13.07
C ASN A 388 21.75 -7.96 -12.75
N ILE A 389 20.44 -7.80 -12.54
CA ILE A 389 19.87 -6.55 -12.09
C ILE A 389 19.68 -6.60 -10.58
N THR A 390 19.93 -5.48 -9.93
CA THR A 390 19.52 -5.24 -8.56
C THR A 390 18.63 -4.01 -8.55
N LEU A 391 17.59 -4.05 -7.73
CA LEU A 391 16.81 -2.85 -7.45
C LEU A 391 17.55 -2.06 -6.37
N GLY A 392 17.80 -0.77 -6.64
CA GLY A 392 18.29 0.17 -5.63
C GLY A 392 17.17 0.58 -4.68
N ASN A 393 17.53 1.02 -3.47
CA ASN A 393 16.59 1.67 -2.54
C ASN A 393 16.02 2.94 -3.21
N PRO A 394 14.69 3.18 -3.23
CA PRO A 394 13.62 2.59 -2.41
C PRO A 394 12.79 1.48 -3.07
N LEU A 395 13.31 0.83 -4.10
CA LEU A 395 12.59 -0.23 -4.81
C LEU A 395 12.90 -1.61 -4.23
N SER A 396 11.88 -2.43 -4.05
CA SER A 396 12.02 -3.84 -3.67
C SER A 396 11.17 -4.75 -4.54
N PHE A 397 11.59 -6.00 -4.70
CA PHE A 397 10.79 -7.00 -5.41
C PHE A 397 9.53 -7.35 -4.62
N SER A 398 8.42 -7.52 -5.33
CA SER A 398 7.21 -8.13 -4.75
C SER A 398 7.44 -9.59 -4.41
N HIS A 399 6.65 -10.12 -3.46
CA HIS A 399 6.64 -11.55 -3.13
C HIS A 399 6.13 -12.43 -4.30
N THR A 400 5.47 -11.82 -5.28
CA THR A 400 5.02 -12.47 -6.52
C THR A 400 6.14 -12.69 -7.54
N VAL A 401 7.32 -12.09 -7.32
CA VAL A 401 8.46 -12.21 -8.23
C VAL A 401 9.18 -13.54 -8.04
N ARG A 402 9.47 -14.21 -9.15
CA ARG A 402 10.33 -15.40 -9.20
C ARG A 402 11.56 -15.13 -10.06
N ASN A 403 12.64 -15.87 -9.78
CA ASN A 403 13.88 -15.81 -10.52
C ASN A 403 13.95 -16.96 -11.52
N LEU A 404 14.13 -16.62 -12.79
CA LEU A 404 14.46 -17.56 -13.85
C LEU A 404 15.95 -17.42 -14.18
N SER A 405 16.67 -18.53 -14.22
CA SER A 405 18.11 -18.49 -14.51
C SER A 405 18.33 -18.70 -15.99
N PHE A 406 18.92 -17.71 -16.65
CA PHE A 406 19.33 -17.77 -18.04
C PHE A 406 20.82 -18.11 -18.12
N PHE A 407 21.16 -19.06 -18.99
CA PHE A 407 22.51 -19.52 -19.26
C PHE A 407 22.81 -19.29 -20.74
N TYR A 408 23.95 -18.67 -21.02
CA TYR A 408 24.34 -18.26 -22.37
C TYR A 408 25.63 -18.93 -22.82
N HIS A 409 25.68 -19.26 -24.11
CA HIS A 409 26.84 -19.82 -24.81
C HIS A 409 27.41 -21.06 -24.12
N CYS A 410 26.54 -22.03 -23.85
CA CYS A 410 26.87 -23.30 -23.27
C CYS A 410 27.35 -24.30 -24.32
N ASN A 411 28.31 -25.14 -23.94
CA ASN A 411 28.79 -26.21 -24.79
C ASN A 411 27.75 -27.35 -24.88
N ALA A 412 27.14 -27.52 -26.05
CA ALA A 412 26.09 -28.52 -26.26
C ALA A 412 26.56 -29.97 -26.06
N THR A 413 27.86 -30.26 -26.25
CA THR A 413 28.40 -31.62 -26.08
C THR A 413 28.62 -32.01 -24.61
N ALA A 414 28.63 -31.05 -23.69
CA ALA A 414 28.84 -31.28 -22.27
C ALA A 414 27.55 -31.54 -21.49
N MET A 415 26.38 -31.27 -22.10
CA MET A 415 25.07 -31.41 -21.46
C MET A 415 24.25 -32.51 -22.13
N GLU A 416 23.85 -33.54 -21.37
CA GLU A 416 22.82 -34.50 -21.81
C GLU A 416 21.42 -33.89 -21.62
N ILE A 417 21.11 -32.82 -22.36
CA ILE A 417 19.95 -31.94 -22.08
C ILE A 417 18.60 -32.68 -22.15
N THR A 418 18.55 -33.81 -22.85
CA THR A 418 17.35 -34.67 -23.00
C THR A 418 17.00 -35.49 -21.76
N SER A 419 17.84 -35.51 -20.71
CA SER A 419 17.58 -36.26 -19.48
C SER A 419 16.89 -35.45 -18.38
N PHE A 420 16.75 -34.12 -18.56
CA PHE A 420 16.15 -33.25 -17.54
C PHE A 420 14.61 -33.26 -17.59
N SER A 421 13.99 -33.32 -16.42
CA SER A 421 12.53 -33.28 -16.25
C SER A 421 12.19 -32.21 -15.20
N PRO A 422 11.44 -31.14 -15.55
CA PRO A 422 10.88 -30.82 -16.87
C PRO A 422 11.95 -30.47 -17.92
N PRO A 423 11.60 -30.47 -19.23
CA PRO A 423 12.55 -30.18 -20.30
C PRO A 423 13.10 -28.76 -20.21
N ILE A 424 14.41 -28.60 -20.45
CA ILE A 424 15.07 -27.30 -20.53
C ILE A 424 14.74 -26.63 -21.86
N HIS A 425 14.38 -25.34 -21.83
CA HIS A 425 14.09 -24.57 -23.03
C HIS A 425 15.36 -23.96 -23.63
N ILE A 426 15.74 -24.46 -24.80
CA ILE A 426 16.94 -24.03 -25.53
C ILE A 426 16.59 -22.95 -26.56
N PHE A 427 17.43 -21.93 -26.66
CA PHE A 427 17.38 -20.89 -27.68
C PHE A 427 18.78 -20.62 -28.24
N GLU A 428 18.84 -20.19 -29.50
CA GLU A 428 20.10 -19.97 -30.22
C GLU A 428 20.45 -18.47 -30.27
N CYS A 429 21.57 -18.09 -29.66
CA CYS A 429 22.09 -16.72 -29.68
C CYS A 429 23.29 -16.50 -30.60
N SER A 430 23.74 -17.55 -31.29
CA SER A 430 24.90 -17.50 -32.16
C SER A 430 24.60 -18.18 -33.49
N GLN A 431 25.25 -17.73 -34.56
CA GLN A 431 25.22 -18.45 -35.85
C GLN A 431 26.08 -19.73 -35.85
N SER A 432 26.86 -19.99 -34.79
CA SER A 432 27.63 -21.23 -34.62
C SER A 432 26.75 -22.33 -34.03
N GLN A 433 26.69 -23.48 -34.70
CA GLN A 433 25.85 -24.63 -34.31
C GLN A 433 26.28 -25.36 -33.02
N GLU A 434 27.40 -24.96 -32.40
CA GLU A 434 27.98 -25.68 -31.25
C GLU A 434 27.70 -25.02 -29.89
N SER A 435 27.16 -23.79 -29.86
CA SER A 435 26.85 -23.11 -28.59
C SER A 435 25.35 -22.90 -28.44
N ILE A 436 24.79 -23.37 -27.33
CA ILE A 436 23.37 -23.25 -27.00
C ILE A 436 23.18 -22.25 -25.86
N SER A 437 21.99 -21.68 -25.73
CA SER A 437 21.59 -20.91 -24.55
C SER A 437 20.26 -21.46 -24.06
N PHE A 438 19.99 -21.37 -22.76
CA PHE A 438 18.73 -21.89 -22.21
C PHE A 438 18.34 -21.16 -20.94
N TYR A 439 17.11 -21.36 -20.49
CA TYR A 439 16.68 -20.93 -19.18
C TYR A 439 16.08 -22.09 -18.37
N ALA A 440 16.20 -22.01 -17.05
CA ALA A 440 15.73 -23.02 -16.11
C ALA A 440 15.21 -22.37 -14.82
N ASP A 441 14.29 -23.07 -14.15
CA ASP A 441 13.88 -22.68 -12.81
C ASP A 441 14.98 -22.95 -11.76
N GLU A 442 14.78 -22.37 -10.58
CA GLU A 442 15.72 -22.44 -9.47
C GLU A 442 15.93 -23.86 -8.92
N VAL A 443 14.92 -24.73 -9.01
CA VAL A 443 15.00 -26.11 -8.52
C VAL A 443 15.92 -26.93 -9.42
N LEU A 444 15.68 -26.88 -10.73
CA LEU A 444 16.49 -27.58 -11.72
C LEU A 444 17.94 -27.09 -11.71
N VAL A 445 18.13 -25.78 -11.52
CA VAL A 445 19.46 -25.19 -11.35
C VAL A 445 20.14 -25.70 -10.10
N ARG A 446 19.47 -25.79 -8.96
CA ARG A 446 20.10 -26.24 -7.70
C ARG A 446 20.67 -27.65 -7.83
N ASP A 447 19.95 -28.56 -8.45
CA ASP A 447 20.37 -29.96 -8.59
C ASP A 447 21.50 -30.13 -9.61
N ASN A 448 21.62 -29.22 -10.58
CA ASN A 448 22.55 -29.33 -11.71
C ASN A 448 23.52 -28.15 -11.82
N TYR A 449 23.64 -27.34 -10.77
CA TYR A 449 24.34 -26.06 -10.81
C TYR A 449 25.78 -26.19 -11.30
N GLN A 450 26.47 -27.23 -10.84
CA GLN A 450 27.86 -27.49 -11.20
C GLN A 450 28.01 -27.76 -12.71
N VAL A 451 27.15 -28.61 -13.27
CA VAL A 451 27.15 -28.93 -14.71
C VAL A 451 26.86 -27.68 -15.54
N PHE A 452 25.89 -26.88 -15.11
CA PHE A 452 25.50 -25.66 -15.83
C PHE A 452 26.59 -24.59 -15.78
N ASN A 453 27.18 -24.37 -14.61
CA ASN A 453 28.22 -23.37 -14.42
C ASN A 453 29.54 -23.73 -15.13
N GLU A 454 29.87 -25.02 -15.24
CA GLU A 454 31.07 -25.48 -15.97
C GLU A 454 30.87 -25.49 -17.50
N SER A 455 29.64 -25.73 -17.96
CA SER A 455 29.33 -25.84 -19.40
C SER A 455 29.04 -24.50 -20.06
N CYS A 456 28.62 -23.49 -19.29
CA CYS A 456 28.14 -22.20 -19.79
C CYS A 456 29.13 -21.07 -19.55
N ARG A 457 29.22 -20.14 -20.50
CA ARG A 457 30.15 -19.01 -20.39
C ARG A 457 29.68 -17.95 -19.39
N THR A 458 28.37 -17.74 -19.29
CA THR A 458 27.77 -16.74 -18.40
C THR A 458 26.34 -17.11 -18.07
N SER A 459 25.86 -16.65 -16.91
CA SER A 459 24.49 -16.82 -16.47
C SER A 459 23.98 -15.57 -15.75
N ILE A 460 22.66 -15.37 -15.80
CA ILE A 460 21.98 -14.30 -15.06
C ILE A 460 20.66 -14.79 -14.49
N GLN A 461 20.21 -14.12 -13.43
CA GLN A 461 18.86 -14.25 -12.92
C GLN A 461 17.98 -13.15 -13.52
N VAL A 462 16.85 -13.56 -14.08
CA VAL A 462 15.84 -12.70 -14.67
C VAL A 462 14.57 -12.81 -13.85
N GLN A 463 14.10 -11.68 -13.35
CA GLN A 463 12.88 -11.60 -12.56
C GLN A 463 11.65 -11.62 -13.48
N VAL A 464 10.67 -12.45 -13.11
CA VAL A 464 9.37 -12.57 -13.79
C VAL A 464 8.27 -12.75 -12.75
N ASN A 465 7.04 -12.37 -13.09
CA ASN A 465 5.89 -12.63 -12.20
C ASN A 465 5.57 -14.13 -12.13
N GLN A 466 4.99 -14.60 -11.02
CA GLN A 466 4.66 -16.00 -10.79
C GLN A 466 3.82 -16.63 -11.91
N SER A 467 2.85 -15.90 -12.46
CA SER A 467 2.03 -16.39 -13.58
C SER A 467 2.86 -16.63 -14.84
N ALA A 468 3.68 -15.65 -15.23
CA ALA A 468 4.58 -15.75 -16.37
C ALA A 468 5.64 -16.84 -16.17
N PHE A 469 6.14 -16.99 -14.94
CA PHE A 469 7.07 -18.06 -14.58
C PHE A 469 6.48 -19.44 -14.85
N THR A 470 5.27 -19.70 -14.35
CA THR A 470 4.59 -20.99 -14.57
C THR A 470 4.38 -21.26 -16.06
N GLU A 471 3.92 -20.25 -16.81
CA GLU A 471 3.72 -20.37 -18.26
C GLU A 471 5.04 -20.66 -18.99
N MET A 472 6.13 -19.99 -18.63
CA MET A 472 7.43 -20.16 -19.28
C MET A 472 8.09 -21.52 -19.03
N ILE A 473 7.82 -22.15 -17.88
CA ILE A 473 8.31 -23.50 -17.56
C ILE A 473 7.43 -24.60 -18.19
N GLN A 474 6.17 -24.29 -18.51
CA GLN A 474 5.23 -25.24 -19.12
C GLN A 474 5.15 -25.12 -20.66
N SER A 475 5.62 -24.02 -21.24
CA SER A 475 5.50 -23.73 -22.67
C SER A 475 6.53 -24.48 -23.51
N ILE A 476 6.08 -25.35 -24.42
CA ILE A 476 6.96 -26.19 -25.27
C ILE A 476 7.84 -25.35 -26.23
N GLU A 477 7.36 -24.20 -26.71
CA GLU A 477 8.07 -23.40 -27.71
C GLU A 477 9.04 -22.36 -27.11
N GLY A 478 8.88 -22.03 -25.83
CA GLY A 478 9.62 -20.94 -25.17
C GLY A 478 9.39 -19.55 -25.82
N PRO A 479 9.63 -18.44 -25.12
CA PRO A 479 9.46 -17.13 -25.72
C PRO A 479 10.68 -16.76 -26.58
N SER A 480 10.46 -16.46 -27.87
CA SER A 480 11.44 -15.76 -28.71
C SER A 480 11.68 -14.30 -28.27
N LYS A 481 10.83 -13.78 -27.37
CA LYS A 481 10.84 -12.42 -26.83
C LYS A 481 10.37 -12.42 -25.39
N LEU A 482 11.13 -11.85 -24.46
CA LEU A 482 10.70 -11.73 -23.06
C LEU A 482 9.92 -10.42 -22.85
N GLN A 483 8.61 -10.47 -23.10
CA GLN A 483 7.70 -9.32 -22.91
C GLN A 483 6.93 -9.39 -21.58
N VAL A 484 7.39 -10.23 -20.66
CA VAL A 484 6.79 -10.41 -19.34
C VAL A 484 7.51 -9.53 -18.32
N GLY A 485 6.72 -8.93 -17.42
CA GLY A 485 7.25 -8.11 -16.35
C GLY A 485 7.28 -8.81 -15.00
N PHE A 486 7.76 -8.09 -14.01
CA PHE A 486 7.74 -8.45 -12.60
C PHE A 486 7.31 -7.25 -11.77
N ASP A 487 6.72 -7.53 -10.61
CA ASP A 487 6.15 -6.49 -9.74
C ASP A 487 7.20 -5.93 -8.78
N VAL A 488 7.26 -4.62 -8.71
CA VAL A 488 8.16 -3.85 -7.85
C VAL A 488 7.33 -3.00 -6.89
N ILE A 489 7.76 -2.97 -5.63
CA ILE A 489 7.14 -2.21 -4.54
C ILE A 489 8.03 -1.00 -4.23
N TYR A 490 7.40 0.15 -3.98
CA TYR A 490 8.07 1.40 -3.60
C TYR A 490 7.39 2.09 -2.41
N ASN A 491 6.96 1.31 -1.43
CA ASN A 491 6.15 1.74 -0.29
C ASN A 491 6.91 2.58 0.77
N TYR A 492 8.16 2.97 0.54
CA TYR A 492 8.94 3.87 1.40
C TYR A 492 8.63 5.36 1.17
N ILE A 493 7.36 5.67 0.93
CA ILE A 493 6.93 7.05 0.65
C ILE A 493 7.17 7.95 1.85
N TYR A 494 7.08 7.42 3.06
CA TYR A 494 7.45 8.15 4.25
C TYR A 494 8.91 8.62 4.21
N ASP A 495 9.85 7.72 3.94
CA ASP A 495 11.28 8.05 3.91
C ASP A 495 11.63 8.97 2.75
N MET A 496 11.05 8.73 1.57
CA MET A 496 11.23 9.59 0.39
C MET A 496 10.75 11.03 0.66
N LEU A 497 9.52 11.18 1.14
CA LEU A 497 8.94 12.49 1.45
C LEU A 497 9.64 13.16 2.66
N CYS A 498 10.04 12.41 3.69
CA CYS A 498 10.78 12.96 4.82
C CYS A 498 12.20 13.39 4.44
N SER A 499 12.89 12.63 3.59
CA SER A 499 14.20 13.02 3.07
C SER A 499 14.09 14.35 2.32
N LYS A 500 13.07 14.49 1.46
CA LYS A 500 12.81 15.73 0.73
C LYS A 500 12.34 16.88 1.61
N CYS A 501 11.61 16.59 2.69
CA CYS A 501 11.27 17.56 3.72
C CYS A 501 12.52 18.12 4.40
N ASN A 502 13.40 17.23 4.85
CA ASN A 502 14.60 17.59 5.58
C ASN A 502 15.61 18.31 4.67
N SER A 503 15.67 17.98 3.38
CA SER A 503 16.61 18.60 2.44
C SER A 503 16.36 20.09 2.20
N VAL A 504 15.14 20.58 2.47
CA VAL A 504 14.81 22.02 2.40
C VAL A 504 14.84 22.71 3.78
N GLY A 505 15.40 22.06 4.81
CA GLY A 505 15.49 22.63 6.15
C GLY A 505 14.17 22.65 6.94
N ALA A 506 13.17 21.87 6.53
CA ALA A 506 11.92 21.67 7.26
C ALA A 506 11.99 20.38 8.11
N ASN A 507 11.19 20.30 9.16
CA ASN A 507 11.13 19.14 10.05
C ASN A 507 10.06 18.17 9.59
N CYS A 508 10.47 16.94 9.28
CA CYS A 508 9.52 15.86 9.06
C CYS A 508 8.95 15.35 10.39
N SER A 509 7.64 15.29 10.51
CA SER A 509 6.92 14.74 11.67
C SER A 509 6.02 13.59 11.22
N SER A 510 6.00 12.52 12.01
CA SER A 510 5.22 11.32 11.72
C SER A 510 3.81 11.44 12.28
N LEU A 511 2.80 11.37 11.42
CA LEU A 511 1.46 10.93 11.81
C LEU A 511 1.33 9.40 11.68
N SER A 512 2.13 8.78 10.80
CA SER A 512 2.31 7.34 10.64
C SER A 512 3.52 7.00 9.77
N ALA A 513 3.89 5.71 9.70
CA ALA A 513 4.93 5.17 8.82
C ALA A 513 4.65 5.33 7.31
N GLN A 514 3.49 5.84 6.90
CA GLN A 514 3.12 6.02 5.49
C GLN A 514 2.79 7.47 5.10
N TYR A 515 2.53 8.35 6.07
CA TYR A 515 2.06 9.71 5.82
C TYR A 515 2.86 10.73 6.65
N PRO A 516 4.02 11.16 6.13
CA PRO A 516 4.82 12.18 6.79
C PRO A 516 4.20 13.56 6.62
N VAL A 517 4.33 14.40 7.65
CA VAL A 517 3.99 15.82 7.60
C VAL A 517 5.26 16.63 7.68
N CYS A 518 5.54 17.40 6.65
CA CYS A 518 6.67 18.31 6.67
C CYS A 518 6.28 19.70 7.17
N LYS A 519 6.98 20.16 8.20
CA LYS A 519 6.70 21.42 8.89
C LYS A 519 7.88 22.37 8.75
N PRO A 520 7.65 23.65 8.39
CA PRO A 520 8.72 24.65 8.42
C PRO A 520 9.40 24.70 9.79
N ALA A 521 10.73 24.84 9.81
CA ALA A 521 11.48 24.97 11.07
C ALA A 521 11.00 26.20 11.86
N GLY A 522 10.51 25.99 13.08
CA GLY A 522 10.01 27.04 13.98
C GLY A 522 8.55 26.85 14.47
N PHE A 523 7.76 25.98 13.86
CA PHE A 523 6.41 25.64 14.35
C PHE A 523 6.47 24.55 15.43
N ARG A 524 6.21 24.90 16.69
CA ARG A 524 5.93 23.93 17.77
C ARG A 524 4.45 23.54 17.74
N ILE A 525 4.15 22.25 17.84
CA ILE A 525 2.81 21.79 18.19
C ILE A 525 2.58 22.22 19.64
N LEU A 526 1.51 22.96 19.92
CA LEU A 526 0.96 22.98 21.27
C LEU A 526 0.39 21.58 21.50
N GLU A 527 1.20 20.67 22.02
CA GLU A 527 0.68 19.44 22.60
C GLU A 527 -0.31 19.84 23.68
N ASN A 528 -1.51 19.27 23.61
CA ASN A 528 -2.64 19.58 24.46
C ASN A 528 -2.20 19.71 25.92
N ALA A 529 -2.30 20.93 26.45
CA ALA A 529 -2.40 21.12 27.88
C ALA A 529 -3.64 20.35 28.34
N ASN A 530 -3.43 19.38 29.24
CA ASN A 530 -4.49 18.72 29.99
C ASN A 530 -5.47 19.76 30.51
N TYR A 531 -6.69 19.77 29.98
CA TYR A 531 -7.82 20.39 30.66
C TYR A 531 -8.43 19.34 31.59
N SER A 532 -8.00 19.40 32.85
CA SER A 532 -8.71 18.89 34.02
C SER A 532 -10.02 19.64 34.23
#